data_AF-A0A8T6V1V9-F1
#
_entry.id   AF-A0A8T6V1V9-F1
#
_cell.length_a   1.000
_cell.length_b   1.000
_cell.length_c   1.000
_cell.angle_alpha   90.00
_cell.angle_beta   90.00
_cell.angle_gamma   90.00
#
_symmetry.space_group_name_H-M   'P 1'
#
loop_
_entity.id
_entity.type
_entity.pdbx_description
1 polymer ?
#
loop_
_entity_poly.entity_id
_entity_poly.type
_entity_poly.pdbx_seq_one_letter_code
_entity_poly.pdbx_strand_id
1 'polypeptide(L)'
;LALSLIYQFGTNAAYLFLVALGLIIILGMMNIINLAHGELMMMGAYVATIAVNNFDIPFTIAVLLSFFVVAIFGAILEITIVRRFYGR
;
A
#
# COMPACT_ATOMS: atom_id res chain seq x y z
N LEU A 1 -4.77 -14.19 33.01
CA LEU A 1 -3.72 -14.61 32.06
C LEU A 1 -4.28 -15.42 30.89
N ALA A 2 -5.02 -16.53 31.11
CA ALA A 2 -5.66 -17.27 30.02
C ALA A 2 -6.75 -16.45 29.29
N LEU A 3 -7.64 -15.76 30.03
CA LEU A 3 -8.70 -14.92 29.45
C LEU A 3 -8.14 -13.75 28.62
N SER A 4 -7.05 -13.13 29.08
CA SER A 4 -6.40 -12.03 28.36
C SER A 4 -5.71 -12.48 27.06
N LEU A 5 -5.15 -13.70 27.03
CA LEU A 5 -4.62 -14.28 25.80
C LEU A 5 -5.73 -14.55 24.79
N ILE A 6 -6.84 -15.17 25.22
CA ILE A 6 -8.00 -15.41 24.36
C ILE A 6 -8.54 -14.10 23.77
N TYR A 7 -8.61 -13.03 24.58
CA TYR A 7 -9.04 -11.72 24.12
C TYR A 7 -8.08 -11.10 23.08
N GLN A 8 -6.77 -11.19 23.29
CA GLN A 8 -5.77 -10.69 22.33
C GLN A 8 -5.80 -11.48 21.01
N PHE A 9 -5.87 -12.81 21.06
CA PHE A 9 -5.95 -13.62 19.84
C PHE A 9 -7.26 -13.37 19.10
N GLY A 10 -8.39 -13.27 19.81
CA GLY A 10 -9.69 -12.99 19.19
C GLY A 10 -9.75 -11.63 18.52
N THR A 11 -9.22 -10.60 19.17
CA THR A 11 -9.18 -9.23 18.62
C THR A 11 -8.23 -9.12 17.42
N ASN A 12 -7.03 -9.69 17.51
CA ASN A 12 -6.07 -9.71 16.39
C ASN A 12 -6.60 -10.51 15.20
N ALA A 13 -7.22 -11.68 15.46
CA ALA A 13 -7.84 -12.48 14.41
C ALA A 13 -8.98 -11.70 13.74
N ALA A 14 -9.87 -11.07 14.51
CA ALA A 14 -10.94 -10.25 13.97
C ALA A 14 -10.41 -9.06 13.15
N TYR A 15 -9.35 -8.40 13.62
CA TYR A 15 -8.70 -7.31 12.89
C TYR A 15 -8.16 -7.77 11.54
N LEU A 16 -7.38 -8.86 11.52
CA LEU A 16 -6.84 -9.44 10.29
C LEU A 16 -7.97 -9.91 9.36
N PHE A 17 -9.05 -10.47 9.91
CA PHE A 17 -10.21 -10.91 9.15
C PHE A 17 -10.94 -9.74 8.47
N LEU A 18 -11.13 -8.63 9.19
CA LEU A 18 -11.72 -7.40 8.64
C LEU A 18 -10.85 -6.79 7.53
N VAL A 19 -9.53 -6.71 7.75
CA VAL A 19 -8.58 -6.23 6.74
C VAL A 19 -8.62 -7.10 5.49
N ALA A 20 -8.57 -8.43 5.67
CA ALA A 20 -8.64 -9.39 4.55
C ALA A 20 -9.97 -9.29 3.79
N LEU A 21 -11.11 -9.21 4.49
CA LEU A 21 -12.43 -9.02 3.87
C LEU A 21 -12.50 -7.73 3.05
N GLY A 22 -12.00 -6.61 3.59
CA GLY A 22 -11.95 -5.34 2.86
C GLY A 22 -11.13 -5.45 1.56
N LEU A 23 -9.96 -6.08 1.64
CA LEU A 23 -9.13 -6.39 0.47
C LEU A 23 -9.84 -7.30 -0.53
N ILE A 24 -10.52 -8.36 -0.08
CA ILE A 24 -11.28 -9.27 -0.94
C ILE A 24 -12.41 -8.52 -1.66
N ILE A 25 -13.13 -7.63 -0.98
CA ILE A 25 -14.22 -6.85 -1.59
C ILE A 25 -13.66 -5.91 -2.67
N ILE A 26 -12.60 -5.16 -2.35
CA ILE A 26 -11.97 -4.22 -3.29
C ILE A 26 -11.41 -4.96 -4.51
N LEU A 27 -10.67 -6.07 -4.29
CA LEU A 27 -10.08 -6.86 -5.37
C LEU A 27 -11.13 -7.64 -6.18
N GLY A 28 -12.19 -8.13 -5.52
CA GLY A 28 -13.30 -8.85 -6.15
C GLY A 28 -14.18 -7.94 -7.02
N MET A 29 -14.32 -6.67 -6.66
CA MET A 29 -15.06 -5.69 -7.47
C MET A 29 -14.25 -5.14 -8.64
N MET A 30 -12.91 -5.06 -8.54
CA MET A 30 -12.09 -4.46 -9.59
C MET A 30 -11.83 -5.38 -10.81
N ASN A 31 -12.23 -6.65 -10.78
CA ASN A 31 -12.05 -7.66 -11.85
C ASN A 31 -10.60 -7.80 -12.41
N ILE A 32 -9.66 -7.08 -11.81
CA ILE A 32 -8.24 -7.01 -12.14
C ILE A 32 -7.52 -7.05 -10.79
N ILE A 33 -6.76 -8.11 -10.55
CA ILE A 33 -5.86 -8.18 -9.39
C ILE A 33 -4.73 -7.20 -9.69
N ASN A 34 -4.82 -5.99 -9.15
CA ASN A 34 -3.78 -4.99 -9.33
C ASN A 34 -2.52 -5.42 -8.57
N LEU A 35 -1.66 -6.21 -9.22
CA LEU A 35 -0.37 -6.62 -8.70
C LEU A 35 0.53 -5.42 -8.35
N ALA A 36 0.25 -4.24 -8.95
CA ALA A 36 0.97 -3.02 -8.66
C ALA A 36 0.70 -2.44 -7.28
N HIS A 37 -0.38 -2.86 -6.60
CA HIS A 37 -0.77 -2.21 -5.35
C HIS A 37 0.25 -2.45 -4.22
N GLY A 38 0.78 -3.66 -4.10
CA GLY A 38 1.79 -4.00 -3.09
C GLY A 38 3.15 -3.37 -3.38
N GLU A 39 3.59 -3.39 -4.62
CA GLU A 39 4.87 -2.80 -5.05
C GLU A 39 4.88 -1.27 -4.97
N LEU A 40 3.78 -0.59 -5.32
CA LEU A 40 3.65 0.86 -5.19
C LEU A 40 3.63 1.29 -3.71
N MET A 41 2.97 0.52 -2.84
CA MET A 41 3.01 0.75 -1.40
C MET A 41 4.43 0.59 -0.83
N MET A 42 5.13 -0.49 -1.21
CA MET A 42 6.52 -0.70 -0.79
C MET A 42 7.45 0.40 -1.31
N MET A 43 7.27 0.86 -2.54
CA MET A 43 8.04 1.98 -3.10
C MET A 43 7.87 3.25 -2.25
N GLY A 44 6.63 3.60 -1.89
CA GLY A 44 6.35 4.75 -1.01
C GLY A 44 7.02 4.61 0.36
N ALA A 45 6.96 3.42 0.97
CA ALA A 45 7.63 3.14 2.25
C ALA A 45 9.16 3.27 2.14
N TYR A 46 9.76 2.76 1.06
CA TYR A 46 11.19 2.88 0.81
C TYR A 46 11.63 4.33 0.62
N VAL A 47 10.88 5.11 -0.17
CA VAL A 47 11.19 6.53 -0.38
C VAL A 47 11.16 7.30 0.94
N ALA A 48 10.12 7.08 1.76
CA ALA A 48 10.04 7.70 3.08
C ALA A 48 11.19 7.27 3.99
N THR A 49 11.53 5.98 3.99
CA THR A 49 12.62 5.43 4.80
C THR A 49 13.98 6.00 4.40
N ILE A 50 14.27 6.09 3.10
CA ILE A 50 15.52 6.67 2.60
C ILE A 50 15.57 8.17 2.89
N ALA A 51 14.46 8.90 2.69
CA ALA A 51 14.38 10.32 2.99
C ALA A 51 14.70 10.62 4.47
N VAL A 52 14.16 9.82 5.38
CA VAL A 52 14.41 9.97 6.82
C VAL A 52 15.83 9.53 7.19
N ASN A 53 16.26 8.34 6.76
CA ASN A 53 17.50 7.72 7.27
C ASN A 53 18.78 8.19 6.57
N ASN A 54 18.70 8.57 5.29
CA ASN A 54 19.88 8.94 4.50
C ASN A 54 20.01 10.45 4.29
N PHE A 55 18.89 11.18 4.40
CA PHE A 55 18.84 12.63 4.14
C PHE A 55 18.37 13.44 5.35
N ASP A 56 18.12 12.79 6.50
CA ASP A 56 17.65 13.42 7.74
C ASP A 56 16.38 14.28 7.55
N ILE A 57 15.56 13.96 6.55
CA ILE A 57 14.33 14.70 6.24
C ILE A 57 13.29 14.39 7.33
N PRO A 58 12.59 15.39 7.88
CA PRO A 58 11.52 15.17 8.85
C PRO A 58 10.45 14.22 8.29
N PHE A 59 9.98 13.29 9.13
CA PHE A 59 9.01 12.26 8.72
C PHE A 59 7.80 12.82 7.98
N THR A 60 7.23 13.94 8.44
CA THR A 60 6.10 14.60 7.78
C THR A 60 6.41 15.02 6.34
N ILE A 61 7.61 15.54 6.09
CA ILE A 61 8.05 15.93 4.76
C ILE A 61 8.39 14.70 3.91
N ALA A 62 8.99 13.67 4.51
CA ALA A 62 9.30 12.41 3.85
C ALA A 62 8.04 11.67 3.36
N VAL A 63 6.95 11.70 4.13
CA VAL A 63 5.63 11.15 3.72
C VAL A 63 5.04 11.93 2.54
N LEU A 64 5.14 13.26 2.57
CA LEU A 64 4.67 14.07 1.45
C LEU A 64 5.50 13.81 0.19
N LEU A 65 6.82 13.69 0.34
CA LEU A 65 7.74 13.35 -0.74
C LEU A 65 7.41 11.97 -1.33
N SER A 66 7.18 10.95 -0.50
CA SER A 66 6.85 9.61 -0.97
C SER A 66 5.54 9.57 -1.74
N PHE A 67 4.53 10.33 -1.32
CA PHE A 67 3.29 10.51 -2.09
C PHE A 67 3.56 11.02 -3.51
N PHE A 68 4.33 12.11 -3.64
CA PHE A 68 4.62 12.68 -4.96
C PHE A 68 5.46 11.74 -5.84
N VAL A 69 6.46 11.07 -5.27
CA VAL A 69 7.29 10.11 -6.02
C VAL A 69 6.46 8.95 -6.55
N VAL A 70 5.61 8.35 -5.70
CA VAL A 70 4.74 7.24 -6.12
C VAL A 70 3.68 7.71 -7.12
N ALA A 71 3.12 8.91 -6.96
CA ALA A 71 2.15 9.47 -7.91
C ALA A 71 2.76 9.67 -9.30
N ILE A 72 3.98 10.22 -9.38
CA ILE A 72 4.71 10.39 -10.64
C ILE A 72 5.01 9.03 -11.26
N PHE A 73 5.48 8.06 -10.46
CA PHE A 73 5.77 6.72 -10.96
C PHE A 73 4.51 6.02 -11.50
N GLY A 74 3.39 6.13 -10.79
CA GLY A 74 2.09 5.63 -11.24
C GLY A 74 1.62 6.29 -12.55
N ALA A 75 1.79 7.60 -12.69
CA ALA A 75 1.47 8.30 -13.94
C ALA A 75 2.35 7.84 -15.11
N ILE A 76 3.64 7.58 -14.87
CA ILE A 76 4.55 7.03 -15.89
C ILE A 76 4.10 5.63 -16.32
N LEU A 77 3.74 4.77 -15.36
CA LEU A 77 3.21 3.43 -15.64
C LEU A 77 1.92 3.49 -16.46
N GLU A 78 1.01 4.39 -16.08
CA GLU A 78 -0.24 4.62 -16.81
C GLU A 78 0.05 4.98 -18.27
N ILE A 79 0.87 6.01 -18.50
CA ILE A 79 1.15 6.51 -19.85
C ILE A 79 1.91 5.49 -20.70
N THR A 80 2.86 4.77 -20.10
CA THR A 80 3.79 3.91 -20.85
C THR A 80 3.22 2.51 -21.09
N ILE A 81 2.54 1.94 -20.09
CA ILE A 81 2.12 0.55 -20.10
C ILE A 81 0.60 0.49 -20.21
N VAL A 82 -0.13 0.96 -19.20
CA VAL A 82 -1.57 0.72 -19.05
C VAL A 82 -2.36 1.28 -20.23
N ARG A 83 -2.05 2.52 -20.65
CA ARG A 83 -2.74 3.20 -21.76
C ARG A 83 -2.60 2.47 -23.10
N ARG A 84 -1.58 1.62 -23.28
CA ARG A 84 -1.43 0.79 -24.50
C ARG A 84 -2.40 -0.39 -24.53
N PHE A 85 -2.87 -0.85 -23.38
CA PHE A 85 -3.81 -1.97 -23.28
C PHE A 85 -5.27 -1.52 -23.37
N TYR A 86 -5.59 -0.27 -23.01
CA TYR A 86 -6.95 0.27 -23.13
C TYR A 86 -7.50 0.33 -24.57
N GLY A 87 -6.62 0.31 -25.58
CA GLY A 87 -6.99 0.37 -27.00
C GLY A 87 -7.25 -0.99 -27.66
N ARG A 88 -7.39 -2.08 -26.91
CA ARG A 88 -7.64 -3.43 -27.44
C ARG A 88 -8.74 -4.15 -26.67
#